data_AF-A0A0C1XVA5-F1
#
_entry.id   AF-A0A0C1XVA5-F1
#
_cell.length_a   1.000
_cell.length_b   1.000
_cell.length_c   1.000
_cell.angle_alpha   90.00
_cell.angle_beta   90.00
_cell.angle_gamma   90.00
#
_symmetry.space_group_name_H-M   'P 1'
#
loop_
_entity.id
_entity.type
_entity.pdbx_description
1 polymer ?
#
loop_
_entity_poly.entity_id
_entity_poly.type
_entity_poly.pdbx_seq_one_letter_code
_entity_poly.pdbx_strand_id
1 'polypeptide(L)'
;MEEAHRETLPVMRASGADLTEQVTAGGTRVEAGGTREAHEDRSHELDASGATGRRRFLLGAGGAGAAFLLAACGGGKSSSSSQPAADASAAALDASPYTGDLKIVALAVALENQAVGAYKAALAAAKAGKLGTVPPAVSTFATTAMAQHMDHAAAWNAVLTGAGKPAIKGVPLSDQKQVTQALGQAKDVSAVAKLALQLEDQAAQTYLFAVSNVKSVGAIQTAATIAPVEAMHAAILHFVLGQYPVPDAFLPIDKAAKPSLLTV
;
A
#
# COMPACT_ATOMS: atom_id res chain seq x y z
N MET A 1 10.68 -11.31 18.03
CA MET A 1 9.68 -10.76 17.09
C MET A 1 8.83 -9.69 17.74
N GLU A 2 8.09 -9.99 18.82
CA GLU A 2 7.24 -9.00 19.50
C GLU A 2 8.02 -7.78 20.07
N GLU A 3 9.23 -8.00 20.58
CA GLU A 3 10.13 -6.94 21.06
C GLU A 3 10.61 -6.03 19.92
N ALA A 4 11.15 -6.61 18.84
CA ALA A 4 11.55 -5.88 17.64
C ALA A 4 10.38 -5.12 16.97
N HIS A 5 9.16 -5.68 17.02
CA HIS A 5 7.93 -5.00 16.57
C HIS A 5 7.65 -3.75 17.42
N ARG A 6 7.71 -3.88 18.75
CA ARG A 6 7.51 -2.75 19.67
C ARG A 6 8.57 -1.66 19.52
N GLU A 7 9.82 -2.02 19.25
CA GLU A 7 10.92 -1.07 19.07
C GLU A 7 10.82 -0.26 17.78
N THR A 8 10.29 -0.83 16.70
CA THR A 8 10.21 -0.17 15.38
C THR A 8 8.90 0.59 15.16
N LEU A 9 7.84 0.26 15.90
CA LEU A 9 6.54 0.93 15.82
C LEU A 9 6.59 2.47 15.96
N PRO A 10 7.35 3.07 16.90
CA PRO A 10 7.48 4.51 17.00
C PRO A 10 8.11 5.14 15.75
N VAL A 11 9.11 4.47 15.14
CA VAL A 11 9.78 4.95 13.91
C VAL A 11 8.84 4.85 12.71
N MET A 12 8.02 3.81 12.61
CA MET A 12 6.99 3.67 11.57
C MET A 12 5.89 4.72 11.71
N ARG A 13 5.41 4.98 12.94
CA ARG A 13 4.40 6.01 13.22
C ARG A 13 4.94 7.42 13.04
N ALA A 14 6.19 7.68 13.45
CA ALA A 14 6.87 8.95 13.24
C ALA A 14 7.11 9.20 11.74
N SER A 15 7.50 8.17 10.98
CA SER A 15 7.56 8.26 9.52
C SER A 15 6.19 8.64 8.96
N GLY A 16 5.09 8.01 9.39
CA GLY A 16 3.74 8.39 8.96
C GLY A 16 3.34 9.84 9.29
N ALA A 17 3.76 10.37 10.44
CA ALA A 17 3.50 11.74 10.87
C ALA A 17 4.36 12.77 10.09
N ASP A 18 5.67 12.56 9.98
CA ASP A 18 6.59 13.37 9.17
C ASP A 18 6.19 13.35 7.68
N LEU A 19 5.63 12.24 7.21
CA LEU A 19 5.09 12.12 5.85
C LEU A 19 3.80 12.93 5.65
N THR A 20 2.95 13.01 6.67
CA THR A 20 1.76 13.88 6.64
C THR A 20 2.18 15.35 6.56
N GLU A 21 3.24 15.72 7.28
CA GLU A 21 3.80 17.07 7.25
C GLU A 21 4.47 17.41 5.91
N GLN A 22 5.25 16.49 5.33
CA GLN A 22 5.87 16.69 4.01
C GLN A 22 4.86 16.78 2.86
N VAL A 23 3.78 15.99 2.89
CA VAL A 23 2.69 16.08 1.91
C VAL A 23 1.94 17.41 2.05
N THR A 24 1.72 17.88 3.28
CA THR A 24 1.07 19.17 3.55
C THR A 24 1.95 20.35 3.12
N ALA A 25 3.26 20.28 3.37
CA ALA A 25 4.24 21.31 2.99
C ALA A 25 4.53 21.36 1.48
N GLY A 26 4.39 20.23 0.77
CA GLY A 26 4.54 20.17 -0.69
C GLY A 26 3.36 20.80 -1.45
N GLY A 27 2.16 20.84 -0.85
CA GLY A 27 0.95 21.40 -1.45
C GLY A 27 0.86 22.93 -1.44
N THR A 28 1.68 23.62 -0.65
CA THR A 28 1.62 25.08 -0.48
C THR A 28 2.64 25.86 -1.31
N ARG A 29 3.49 25.20 -2.10
CA ARG A 29 4.48 25.90 -2.95
C ARG A 29 3.94 26.20 -4.35
N VAL A 30 2.93 27.06 -4.41
CA VAL A 30 2.61 27.87 -5.59
C VAL A 30 2.76 29.33 -5.19
N GLU A 31 3.75 29.99 -5.82
CA GLU A 31 4.01 31.43 -5.89
C GLU A 31 4.35 32.21 -4.60
N ALA A 32 5.64 32.55 -4.46
CA ALA A 32 6.09 33.91 -4.16
C ALA A 32 7.57 34.05 -4.52
N GLY A 33 7.88 34.97 -5.43
CA GLY A 33 9.24 35.34 -5.83
C GLY A 33 9.79 36.56 -5.09
N GLY A 34 11.11 36.77 -5.25
CA GLY A 34 11.87 37.99 -4.86
C GLY A 34 12.45 37.95 -3.44
N THR A 35 13.67 38.37 -3.11
CA THR A 35 14.78 39.06 -3.82
C THR A 35 16.08 38.82 -3.02
N ARG A 36 17.23 38.93 -3.72
CA ARG A 36 18.61 38.94 -3.19
C ARG A 36 18.83 39.98 -2.07
N GLU A 37 19.70 39.66 -1.11
CA GLU A 37 20.82 40.53 -0.69
C GLU A 37 22.02 39.68 -0.20
N ALA A 38 23.21 40.22 -0.42
CA ALA A 38 24.51 39.57 -0.25
C ALA A 38 25.17 40.00 1.08
N HIS A 39 25.91 39.09 1.71
CA HIS A 39 27.02 39.47 2.58
C HIS A 39 28.05 38.32 2.65
N GLU A 40 29.23 38.56 2.07
CA GLU A 40 30.47 37.81 2.31
C GLU A 40 31.11 38.31 3.61
N ASP A 41 31.63 37.42 4.46
CA ASP A 41 33.08 37.20 4.63
C ASP A 41 33.39 36.19 5.76
N ARG A 42 34.48 35.43 5.53
CA ARG A 42 35.38 34.72 6.46
C ARG A 42 35.13 33.28 6.95
N SER A 43 35.76 32.39 6.19
CA SER A 43 36.41 31.08 6.45
C SER A 43 36.88 30.73 7.87
N HIS A 44 36.66 29.46 8.26
CA HIS A 44 37.63 28.43 8.73
C HIS A 44 36.81 27.15 9.07
N GLU A 45 36.75 26.15 8.16
CA GLU A 45 37.55 24.91 8.15
C GLU A 45 36.97 23.78 9.03
N LEU A 46 36.27 22.81 8.41
CA LEU A 46 36.58 21.37 8.36
C LEU A 46 35.35 20.54 7.91
N ASP A 47 35.57 19.79 6.82
CA ASP A 47 34.95 18.53 6.38
C ASP A 47 33.43 18.33 6.39
N ALA A 48 32.85 18.21 5.19
CA ALA A 48 32.51 16.89 4.62
C ALA A 48 31.64 17.03 3.35
N SER A 49 32.12 16.36 2.31
CA SER A 49 31.41 15.81 1.16
C SER A 49 29.87 15.79 1.20
N GLY A 50 29.23 16.25 0.11
CA GLY A 50 27.95 15.67 -0.29
C GLY A 50 26.85 16.62 -0.76
N ALA A 51 27.07 17.41 -1.81
CA ALA A 51 25.94 18.00 -2.53
C ALA A 51 26.31 18.50 -3.94
N THR A 52 26.69 17.60 -4.84
CA THR A 52 26.56 17.87 -6.29
C THR A 52 26.62 16.56 -7.08
N GLY A 53 25.61 16.28 -7.89
CA GLY A 53 25.82 15.47 -9.09
C GLY A 53 25.10 14.11 -9.22
N ARG A 54 23.88 13.91 -8.71
CA ARG A 54 23.08 12.74 -9.14
C ARG A 54 22.44 12.89 -10.54
N ARG A 55 22.57 14.07 -11.18
CA ARG A 55 21.90 14.39 -12.46
C ARG A 55 22.86 14.66 -13.63
N ARG A 56 24.12 14.20 -13.54
CA ARG A 56 25.12 14.50 -14.59
C ARG A 56 25.98 13.32 -15.04
N PHE A 57 25.54 12.09 -14.80
CA PHE A 57 26.30 10.91 -15.21
C PHE A 57 25.80 10.23 -16.50
N LEU A 58 24.75 10.74 -17.17
CA LEU A 58 24.30 10.18 -18.46
C LEU A 58 24.17 11.25 -19.57
N LEU A 59 25.18 12.10 -19.68
CA LEU A 59 25.37 12.99 -20.84
C LEU A 59 26.83 12.90 -21.28
N GLY A 60 27.18 11.82 -21.96
CA GLY A 60 28.48 11.63 -22.57
C GLY A 60 28.50 10.42 -23.52
N ALA A 61 28.49 10.72 -24.82
CA ALA A 61 28.80 9.87 -25.99
C ALA A 61 27.62 9.22 -26.77
N GLY A 62 27.49 9.66 -28.03
CA GLY A 62 26.71 9.06 -29.15
C GLY A 62 25.31 9.65 -29.31
N GLY A 63 24.89 10.33 -30.39
CA GLY A 63 25.37 10.42 -31.75
C GLY A 63 24.13 10.36 -32.68
N ALA A 64 23.74 11.51 -33.23
CA ALA A 64 22.86 11.73 -34.41
C ALA A 64 21.47 11.06 -34.50
N GLY A 65 20.41 11.86 -34.74
CA GLY A 65 19.27 11.41 -35.54
C GLY A 65 17.89 11.98 -35.18
N ALA A 66 17.39 12.87 -36.04
CA ALA A 66 15.99 13.15 -36.39
C ALA A 66 15.04 13.75 -35.32
N ALA A 67 14.76 15.03 -35.52
CA ALA A 67 13.57 15.73 -35.06
C ALA A 67 12.32 15.21 -35.77
N PHE A 68 11.23 15.01 -35.01
CA PHE A 68 9.87 15.03 -35.55
C PHE A 68 9.04 16.06 -34.79
N LEU A 69 8.89 17.22 -35.42
CA LEU A 69 7.84 18.20 -35.14
C LEU A 69 6.65 17.86 -36.04
N LEU A 70 5.48 17.59 -35.47
CA LEU A 70 4.20 17.72 -36.17
C LEU A 70 3.20 18.42 -35.27
N ALA A 71 2.93 19.67 -35.62
CA ALA A 71 1.81 20.47 -35.18
C ALA A 71 0.53 20.03 -35.90
N ALA A 72 -0.62 20.12 -35.24
CA ALA A 72 -1.88 20.39 -35.91
C ALA A 72 -2.85 21.10 -34.95
N CYS A 73 -3.03 22.39 -35.21
CA CYS A 73 -4.09 23.23 -34.68
C CYS A 73 -5.42 22.89 -35.36
N GLY A 74 -6.53 23.12 -34.66
CA GLY A 74 -7.86 23.17 -35.27
C GLY A 74 -8.86 23.80 -34.32
N GLY A 75 -9.02 25.13 -34.41
CA GLY A 75 -10.01 25.90 -33.65
C GLY A 75 -11.39 25.93 -34.32
N GLY A 76 -12.42 26.25 -33.53
CA GLY A 76 -13.77 26.54 -34.02
C GLY A 76 -14.68 26.96 -32.86
N LYS A 77 -15.27 28.15 -32.97
CA LYS A 77 -15.98 28.89 -31.92
C LYS A 77 -17.49 28.93 -32.22
N SER A 78 -18.31 28.85 -31.17
CA SER A 78 -19.70 29.34 -31.03
C SER A 78 -20.83 28.76 -31.88
N SER A 79 -21.86 28.19 -31.24
CA SER A 79 -23.17 28.86 -31.03
C SER A 79 -24.25 27.89 -30.49
N SER A 80 -25.14 28.45 -29.69
CA SER A 80 -26.26 27.85 -28.94
C SER A 80 -27.45 27.38 -29.80
N SER A 81 -28.15 26.31 -29.39
CA SER A 81 -29.61 26.30 -29.15
C SER A 81 -30.20 24.90 -28.84
N SER A 82 -30.85 24.81 -27.68
CA SER A 82 -32.18 24.23 -27.39
C SER A 82 -32.56 22.74 -27.66
N GLN A 83 -32.67 21.98 -26.55
CA GLN A 83 -33.70 20.96 -26.16
C GLN A 83 -33.83 19.63 -26.94
N PRO A 84 -34.42 18.54 -26.36
CA PRO A 84 -35.14 18.40 -25.09
C PRO A 84 -34.64 17.28 -24.15
N ALA A 85 -35.31 17.15 -23.01
CA ALA A 85 -35.08 16.18 -21.95
C ALA A 85 -35.00 14.72 -22.43
N ALA A 86 -34.01 14.00 -21.92
CA ALA A 86 -34.03 12.55 -21.80
C ALA A 86 -33.87 12.22 -20.31
N ASP A 87 -34.83 11.46 -19.80
CA ASP A 87 -34.78 10.75 -18.54
C ASP A 87 -33.42 10.06 -18.37
N ALA A 88 -32.56 10.64 -17.54
CA ALA A 88 -31.39 9.98 -17.02
C ALA A 88 -31.59 9.82 -15.52
N SER A 89 -32.38 8.82 -15.15
CA SER A 89 -32.11 8.06 -13.93
C SER A 89 -30.82 7.26 -14.15
N ALA A 90 -29.71 7.98 -14.31
CA ALA A 90 -28.39 7.45 -14.01
C ALA A 90 -28.22 7.79 -12.53
N ALA A 91 -28.57 6.85 -11.66
CA ALA A 91 -28.00 6.84 -10.33
C ALA A 91 -26.50 7.06 -10.53
N ALA A 92 -25.98 8.17 -10.03
CA ALA A 92 -24.55 8.40 -9.97
C ALA A 92 -23.99 7.16 -9.27
N LEU A 93 -23.31 6.30 -10.03
CA LEU A 93 -22.40 5.33 -9.46
C LEU A 93 -21.41 6.21 -8.70
N ASP A 94 -21.59 6.28 -7.38
CA ASP A 94 -20.85 7.18 -6.53
C ASP A 94 -19.37 6.93 -6.84
N ALA A 95 -18.73 7.92 -7.47
CA ALA A 95 -17.39 7.73 -7.99
C ALA A 95 -16.50 7.54 -6.76
N SER A 96 -15.85 6.37 -6.67
CA SER A 96 -15.00 6.01 -5.54
C SER A 96 -14.14 7.21 -5.11
N PRO A 97 -14.13 7.58 -3.82
CA PRO A 97 -13.35 8.73 -3.35
C PRO A 97 -11.85 8.49 -3.52
N TYR A 98 -11.44 7.24 -3.78
CA TYR A 98 -10.07 6.82 -3.97
C TYR A 98 -9.75 6.67 -5.47
N THR A 99 -8.86 7.51 -5.97
CA THR A 99 -8.44 7.51 -7.38
C THR A 99 -6.91 7.39 -7.48
N GLY A 100 -6.41 6.95 -8.65
CA GLY A 100 -4.98 6.76 -8.88
C GLY A 100 -4.33 5.86 -7.84
N ASP A 101 -3.15 6.26 -7.34
CA ASP A 101 -2.40 5.55 -6.31
C ASP A 101 -3.20 5.35 -5.02
N LEU A 102 -4.06 6.31 -4.66
CA LEU A 102 -4.86 6.21 -3.44
C LEU A 102 -5.89 5.08 -3.52
N LYS A 103 -6.25 4.62 -4.72
CA LYS A 103 -7.05 3.41 -4.89
C LYS A 103 -6.29 2.14 -4.50
N ILE A 104 -4.98 2.08 -4.76
CA ILE A 104 -4.11 1.00 -4.30
C ILE A 104 -3.94 1.06 -2.78
N VAL A 105 -3.75 2.25 -2.21
CA VAL A 105 -3.68 2.45 -0.76
C VAL A 105 -4.98 2.00 -0.08
N ALA A 106 -6.14 2.40 -0.63
CA ALA A 106 -7.45 1.98 -0.12
C ALA A 106 -7.66 0.47 -0.22
N LEU A 107 -7.24 -0.14 -1.32
CA LEU A 107 -7.21 -1.59 -1.48
C LEU A 107 -6.32 -2.25 -0.41
N ALA A 108 -5.14 -1.71 -0.14
CA ALA A 108 -4.25 -2.22 0.90
C ALA A 108 -4.89 -2.18 2.29
N VAL A 109 -5.51 -1.06 2.70
CA VAL A 109 -6.25 -1.00 3.98
C VAL A 109 -7.33 -2.09 4.06
N ALA A 110 -8.06 -2.31 2.97
CA ALA A 110 -9.12 -3.31 2.93
C ALA A 110 -8.58 -4.74 3.03
N LEU A 111 -7.43 -5.04 2.41
CA LEU A 111 -6.72 -6.32 2.54
C LEU A 111 -6.22 -6.55 3.97
N GLU A 112 -5.63 -5.54 4.61
CA GLU A 112 -5.21 -5.65 6.01
C GLU A 112 -6.40 -5.94 6.93
N ASN A 113 -7.52 -5.24 6.76
CA ASN A 113 -8.72 -5.49 7.54
C ASN A 113 -9.30 -6.90 7.29
N GLN A 114 -9.17 -7.43 6.06
CA GLN A 114 -9.54 -8.81 5.73
C GLN A 114 -8.67 -9.81 6.51
N ALA A 115 -7.35 -9.61 6.52
CA ALA A 115 -6.41 -10.45 7.25
C ALA A 115 -6.66 -10.41 8.76
N VAL A 116 -6.86 -9.22 9.36
CA VAL A 116 -7.26 -9.08 10.77
C VAL A 116 -8.52 -9.90 11.07
N GLY A 117 -9.54 -9.78 10.22
CA GLY A 117 -10.78 -10.54 10.35
C GLY A 117 -10.56 -12.05 10.28
N ALA A 118 -9.73 -12.50 9.32
CA ALA A 118 -9.42 -13.92 9.12
C ALA A 118 -8.67 -14.52 10.33
N TYR A 119 -7.60 -13.87 10.80
CA TYR A 119 -6.87 -14.34 12.00
C TYR A 119 -7.73 -14.33 13.25
N LYS A 120 -8.54 -13.28 13.45
CA LYS A 120 -9.47 -13.22 14.59
C LYS A 120 -10.44 -14.40 14.59
N ALA A 121 -11.01 -14.72 13.44
CA ALA A 121 -11.94 -15.83 13.29
C ALA A 121 -11.23 -17.20 13.40
N ALA A 122 -10.00 -17.33 12.90
CA ALA A 122 -9.16 -18.52 13.10
C ALA A 122 -8.88 -18.78 14.59
N LEU A 123 -8.45 -17.76 15.34
CA LEU A 123 -8.22 -17.83 16.78
C LEU A 123 -9.50 -18.19 17.54
N ALA A 124 -10.65 -17.63 17.14
CA ALA A 124 -11.94 -17.98 17.73
C ALA A 124 -12.33 -19.45 17.45
N ALA A 125 -12.08 -19.94 16.24
CA ALA A 125 -12.31 -21.34 15.87
C ALA A 125 -11.40 -22.30 16.65
N ALA A 126 -10.11 -21.94 16.82
CA ALA A 126 -9.16 -22.68 17.65
C ALA A 126 -9.64 -22.76 19.11
N LYS A 127 -10.01 -21.63 19.71
CA LYS A 127 -10.54 -21.57 21.09
C LYS A 127 -11.83 -22.39 21.26
N ALA A 128 -12.66 -22.48 20.23
CA ALA A 128 -13.87 -23.30 20.22
C ALA A 128 -13.62 -24.79 19.94
N GLY A 129 -12.35 -25.22 19.80
CA GLY A 129 -11.99 -26.62 19.51
C GLY A 129 -12.32 -27.08 18.09
N LYS A 130 -12.69 -26.16 17.18
CA LYS A 130 -13.13 -26.50 15.81
C LYS A 130 -12.01 -26.93 14.87
N LEU A 131 -10.76 -26.67 15.26
CA LEU A 131 -9.57 -26.95 14.46
C LEU A 131 -8.74 -28.14 15.00
N GLY A 132 -9.30 -28.88 15.97
CA GLY A 132 -8.57 -29.92 16.70
C GLY A 132 -7.50 -29.34 17.63
N THR A 133 -6.42 -30.10 17.84
CA THR A 133 -5.27 -29.65 18.64
C THR A 133 -4.47 -28.60 17.86
N VAL A 134 -4.46 -27.37 18.38
CA VAL A 134 -3.66 -26.27 17.82
C VAL A 134 -2.38 -26.12 18.64
N PRO A 135 -1.18 -26.26 18.03
CA PRO A 135 0.07 -26.02 18.75
C PRO A 135 0.13 -24.58 19.30
N PRO A 136 0.61 -24.36 20.54
CA PRO A 136 0.67 -23.03 21.13
C PRO A 136 1.40 -22.00 20.25
N ALA A 137 2.49 -22.40 19.61
CA ALA A 137 3.25 -21.54 18.70
C ALA A 137 2.42 -21.02 17.51
N VAL A 138 1.48 -21.82 17.00
CA VAL A 138 0.56 -21.40 15.91
C VAL A 138 -0.42 -20.34 16.41
N SER A 139 -0.94 -20.50 17.63
CA SER A 139 -1.81 -19.48 18.27
C SER A 139 -1.05 -18.19 18.58
N THR A 140 0.20 -18.28 19.01
CA THR A 140 1.09 -17.12 19.21
C THR A 140 1.31 -16.40 17.88
N PHE A 141 1.72 -17.11 16.84
CA PHE A 141 1.90 -16.54 15.51
C PHE A 141 0.63 -15.84 15.01
N ALA A 142 -0.53 -16.51 15.05
CA ALA A 142 -1.80 -15.94 14.60
C ALA A 142 -2.19 -14.68 15.39
N THR A 143 -1.88 -14.63 16.70
CA THR A 143 -2.12 -13.44 17.54
C THR A 143 -1.18 -12.30 17.15
N THR A 144 0.10 -12.60 16.91
CA THR A 144 1.11 -11.63 16.49
C THR A 144 0.80 -11.06 15.10
N ALA A 145 0.57 -11.92 14.10
CA ALA A 145 0.23 -11.51 12.74
C ALA A 145 -1.04 -10.64 12.72
N MET A 146 -2.09 -11.02 13.47
CA MET A 146 -3.30 -10.20 13.60
C MET A 146 -3.01 -8.79 14.12
N ALA A 147 -2.16 -8.66 15.15
CA ALA A 147 -1.78 -7.36 15.68
C ALA A 147 -0.95 -6.55 14.68
N GLN A 148 -0.05 -7.20 13.93
CA GLN A 148 0.75 -6.57 12.88
C GLN A 148 -0.13 -6.05 11.74
N HIS A 149 -1.11 -6.82 11.26
CA HIS A 149 -2.08 -6.34 10.27
C HIS A 149 -2.92 -5.15 10.78
N MET A 150 -3.23 -5.09 12.08
CA MET A 150 -3.90 -3.90 12.64
C MET A 150 -3.00 -2.67 12.57
N ASP A 151 -1.71 -2.80 12.86
CA ASP A 151 -0.73 -1.72 12.71
C ASP A 151 -0.53 -1.35 11.22
N HIS A 152 -0.50 -2.32 10.31
CA HIS A 152 -0.42 -2.10 8.87
C HIS A 152 -1.65 -1.36 8.34
N ALA A 153 -2.87 -1.77 8.73
CA ALA A 153 -4.10 -1.09 8.38
C ALA A 153 -4.10 0.37 8.85
N ALA A 154 -3.54 0.64 10.03
CA ALA A 154 -3.39 1.99 10.55
C ALA A 154 -2.37 2.81 9.74
N ALA A 155 -1.23 2.22 9.37
CA ALA A 155 -0.22 2.88 8.53
C ALA A 155 -0.76 3.24 7.14
N TRP A 156 -1.45 2.31 6.49
CA TRP A 156 -2.10 2.58 5.19
C TRP A 156 -3.22 3.63 5.30
N ASN A 157 -4.02 3.59 6.36
CA ASN A 157 -5.03 4.62 6.62
C ASN A 157 -4.40 6.00 6.84
N ALA A 158 -3.23 6.08 7.49
CA ALA A 158 -2.54 7.35 7.66
C ALA A 158 -2.20 8.00 6.31
N VAL A 159 -1.82 7.20 5.31
CA VAL A 159 -1.61 7.67 3.93
C VAL A 159 -2.91 8.22 3.32
N LEU A 160 -4.04 7.55 3.51
CA LEU A 160 -5.35 8.05 3.03
C LEU A 160 -5.73 9.37 3.70
N THR A 161 -5.68 9.41 5.04
CA THR A 161 -6.10 10.58 5.80
C THR A 161 -5.17 11.78 5.56
N GLY A 162 -3.86 11.54 5.41
CA GLY A 162 -2.89 12.58 5.04
C GLY A 162 -3.15 13.16 3.64
N ALA A 163 -3.74 12.38 2.74
CA ALA A 163 -4.21 12.84 1.42
C ALA A 163 -5.65 13.42 1.43
N GLY A 164 -6.20 13.70 2.61
CA GLY A 164 -7.55 14.24 2.80
C GLY A 164 -8.65 13.27 2.35
N LYS A 165 -8.40 11.96 2.37
CA LYS A 165 -9.38 10.92 2.06
C LYS A 165 -9.92 10.26 3.32
N PRO A 166 -11.17 9.76 3.30
CA PRO A 166 -11.72 9.04 4.44
C PRO A 166 -10.90 7.77 4.73
N ALA A 167 -10.79 7.43 6.01
CA ALA A 167 -10.20 6.16 6.44
C ALA A 167 -11.16 4.99 6.18
N ILE A 168 -10.60 3.81 5.88
CA ILE A 168 -11.34 2.55 5.72
C ILE A 168 -11.26 1.74 7.01
N LYS A 169 -12.42 1.42 7.60
CA LYS A 169 -12.54 0.60 8.82
C LYS A 169 -13.09 -0.80 8.59
N GLY A 170 -13.66 -1.05 7.41
CA GLY A 170 -14.28 -2.32 7.04
C GLY A 170 -13.46 -3.10 6.03
N VAL A 171 -14.08 -4.11 5.44
CA VAL A 171 -13.50 -4.93 4.37
C VAL A 171 -14.32 -4.78 3.09
N PRO A 172 -14.23 -3.62 2.39
CA PRO A 172 -14.95 -3.38 1.14
C PRO A 172 -14.28 -4.13 -0.02
N LEU A 173 -14.23 -5.46 0.07
CA LEU A 173 -13.66 -6.36 -0.94
C LEU A 173 -14.75 -7.29 -1.48
N SER A 174 -14.78 -7.45 -2.80
CA SER A 174 -15.79 -8.29 -3.46
C SER A 174 -15.61 -9.79 -3.18
N ASP A 175 -14.44 -10.22 -2.71
CA ASP A 175 -14.14 -11.60 -2.32
C ASP A 175 -14.37 -11.90 -0.82
N GLN A 176 -14.76 -10.90 -0.02
CA GLN A 176 -14.83 -11.04 1.44
C GLN A 176 -15.79 -12.15 1.88
N LYS A 177 -16.88 -12.35 1.13
CA LYS A 177 -17.84 -13.41 1.39
C LYS A 177 -17.21 -14.78 1.19
N GLN A 178 -16.41 -14.95 0.15
CA GLN A 178 -15.73 -16.20 -0.20
C GLN A 178 -14.69 -16.55 0.87
N VAL A 179 -13.89 -15.56 1.32
CA VAL A 179 -12.92 -15.74 2.41
C VAL A 179 -13.62 -16.17 3.71
N THR A 180 -14.70 -15.47 4.08
CA THR A 180 -15.48 -15.81 5.29
C THR A 180 -16.08 -17.21 5.21
N GLN A 181 -16.58 -17.61 4.03
CA GLN A 181 -17.12 -18.94 3.79
C GLN A 181 -16.06 -20.04 3.90
N ALA A 182 -14.90 -19.85 3.25
CA ALA A 182 -13.78 -20.78 3.33
C ALA A 182 -13.31 -20.99 4.77
N LEU A 183 -13.19 -19.90 5.55
CA LEU A 183 -12.81 -19.98 6.95
C LEU A 183 -13.85 -20.71 7.81
N GLY A 184 -15.14 -20.50 7.56
CA GLY A 184 -16.22 -21.22 8.25
C GLY A 184 -16.27 -22.72 7.94
N GLN A 185 -15.74 -23.13 6.78
CA GLN A 185 -15.66 -24.52 6.36
C GLN A 185 -14.42 -25.25 6.89
N ALA A 186 -13.36 -24.52 7.23
CA ALA A 186 -12.12 -25.11 7.73
C ALA A 186 -12.34 -25.95 9.01
N LYS A 187 -11.72 -27.14 9.04
CA LYS A 187 -11.89 -28.14 10.13
C LYS A 187 -10.60 -28.46 10.88
N ASP A 188 -9.49 -27.93 10.42
CA ASP A 188 -8.17 -28.19 10.99
C ASP A 188 -7.24 -27.00 10.75
N VAL A 189 -6.08 -27.02 11.41
CA VAL A 189 -5.05 -25.99 11.30
C VAL A 189 -4.52 -25.86 9.88
N SER A 190 -4.43 -26.95 9.11
CA SER A 190 -3.90 -26.91 7.74
C SER A 190 -4.81 -26.15 6.80
N ALA A 191 -6.13 -26.37 6.87
CA ALA A 191 -7.12 -25.68 6.06
C ALA A 191 -7.12 -24.17 6.35
N VAL A 192 -7.03 -23.77 7.62
CA VAL A 192 -6.92 -22.37 8.02
C VAL A 192 -5.59 -21.77 7.57
N ALA A 193 -4.47 -22.47 7.75
CA ALA A 193 -3.15 -21.99 7.37
C ALA A 193 -3.00 -21.82 5.85
N LYS A 194 -3.63 -22.68 5.03
CA LYS A 194 -3.68 -22.50 3.57
C LYS A 194 -4.44 -21.24 3.16
N LEU A 195 -5.58 -20.97 3.81
CA LEU A 195 -6.34 -19.75 3.54
C LEU A 195 -5.53 -18.52 3.98
N ALA A 196 -4.94 -18.54 5.17
CA ALA A 196 -4.08 -17.46 5.63
C ALA A 196 -2.91 -17.23 4.65
N LEU A 197 -2.24 -18.28 4.18
CA LEU A 197 -1.12 -18.17 3.26
C LEU A 197 -1.53 -17.49 1.95
N GLN A 198 -2.73 -17.79 1.43
CA GLN A 198 -3.26 -17.11 0.24
C GLN A 198 -3.45 -15.61 0.47
N LEU A 199 -3.92 -15.21 1.66
CA LEU A 199 -4.08 -13.80 2.02
C LEU A 199 -2.73 -13.10 2.18
N GLU A 200 -1.77 -13.72 2.87
CA GLU A 200 -0.41 -13.17 3.02
C GLU A 200 0.29 -13.00 1.68
N ASP A 201 0.23 -14.02 0.81
CA ASP A 201 0.77 -13.95 -0.54
C ASP A 201 0.13 -12.80 -1.32
N GLN A 202 -1.20 -12.68 -1.28
CA GLN A 202 -1.90 -11.60 -1.98
C GLN A 202 -1.46 -10.23 -1.44
N ALA A 203 -1.36 -10.06 -0.12
CA ALA A 203 -0.92 -8.81 0.50
C ALA A 203 0.53 -8.47 0.14
N ALA A 204 1.47 -9.39 0.39
CA ALA A 204 2.90 -9.23 0.10
C ALA A 204 3.13 -8.81 -1.36
N GLN A 205 2.50 -9.53 -2.29
CA GLN A 205 2.64 -9.26 -3.72
C GLN A 205 1.96 -7.96 -4.15
N THR A 206 0.83 -7.61 -3.54
CA THR A 206 0.16 -6.31 -3.77
C THR A 206 1.06 -5.15 -3.36
N TYR A 207 1.77 -5.28 -2.25
CA TYR A 207 2.63 -4.22 -1.74
C TYR A 207 3.94 -4.13 -2.51
N LEU A 208 4.52 -5.26 -2.93
CA LEU A 208 5.62 -5.22 -3.89
C LEU A 208 5.21 -4.57 -5.22
N PHE A 209 4.03 -4.89 -5.73
CA PHE A 209 3.47 -4.21 -6.90
C PHE A 209 3.37 -2.70 -6.66
N ALA A 210 2.87 -2.29 -5.51
CA ALA A 210 2.73 -0.87 -5.17
C ALA A 210 4.08 -0.15 -5.19
N VAL A 211 5.15 -0.71 -4.60
CA VAL A 211 6.50 -0.12 -4.60
C VAL A 211 6.98 0.26 -6.01
N SER A 212 6.63 -0.54 -7.02
CA SER A 212 7.13 -0.37 -8.39
C SER A 212 6.19 0.42 -9.31
N ASN A 213 4.92 0.60 -8.93
CA ASN A 213 3.89 1.07 -9.86
C ASN A 213 3.13 2.33 -9.39
N VAL A 214 3.19 2.68 -8.09
CA VAL A 214 2.60 3.92 -7.59
C VAL A 214 3.65 5.04 -7.58
N LYS A 215 3.19 6.29 -7.55
CA LYS A 215 4.04 7.50 -7.51
C LYS A 215 4.03 8.18 -6.14
N SER A 216 2.99 7.97 -5.34
CA SER A 216 2.88 8.50 -3.99
C SER A 216 4.05 8.00 -3.12
N VAL A 217 4.92 8.92 -2.69
CA VAL A 217 6.08 8.60 -1.85
C VAL A 217 5.67 7.90 -0.56
N GLY A 218 4.61 8.40 0.10
CA GLY A 218 4.07 7.76 1.30
C GLY A 218 3.59 6.34 1.02
N ALA A 219 2.89 6.11 -0.10
CA ALA A 219 2.44 4.76 -0.46
C ALA A 219 3.62 3.82 -0.76
N ILE A 220 4.65 4.30 -1.48
CA ILE A 220 5.86 3.50 -1.78
C ILE A 220 6.58 3.11 -0.48
N GLN A 221 6.78 4.05 0.44
CA GLN A 221 7.48 3.79 1.69
C GLN A 221 6.70 2.85 2.60
N THR A 222 5.39 3.08 2.76
CA THR A 222 4.52 2.16 3.52
C THR A 222 4.56 0.76 2.91
N ALA A 223 4.44 0.63 1.59
CA ALA A 223 4.55 -0.65 0.90
C ALA A 223 5.90 -1.34 1.14
N ALA A 224 7.00 -0.59 1.00
CA ALA A 224 8.36 -1.12 1.14
C ALA A 224 8.66 -1.63 2.56
N THR A 225 8.00 -1.07 3.59
CA THR A 225 8.15 -1.54 4.97
C THR A 225 7.26 -2.73 5.30
N ILE A 226 6.07 -2.83 4.68
CA ILE A 226 5.08 -3.85 5.01
C ILE A 226 5.26 -5.12 4.16
N ALA A 227 5.57 -5.01 2.86
CA ALA A 227 5.73 -6.17 1.99
C ALA A 227 6.69 -7.25 2.54
N PRO A 228 7.85 -6.90 3.13
CA PRO A 228 8.74 -7.90 3.74
C PRO A 228 8.13 -8.61 4.94
N VAL A 229 7.27 -7.93 5.72
CA VAL A 229 6.60 -8.53 6.89
C VAL A 229 5.55 -9.54 6.44
N GLU A 230 4.75 -9.21 5.41
CA GLU A 230 3.78 -10.16 4.85
C GLU A 230 4.47 -11.39 4.25
N ALA A 231 5.63 -11.21 3.61
CA ALA A 231 6.44 -12.33 3.15
C ALA A 231 6.95 -13.20 4.32
N MET A 232 7.25 -12.62 5.49
CA MET A 232 7.61 -13.39 6.69
C MET A 232 6.40 -14.14 7.27
N HIS A 233 5.20 -13.55 7.25
CA HIS A 233 3.97 -14.27 7.62
C HIS A 233 3.75 -15.48 6.71
N ALA A 234 3.84 -15.30 5.40
CA ALA A 234 3.76 -16.38 4.42
C ALA A 234 4.81 -17.47 4.70
N ALA A 235 6.05 -17.10 5.01
CA ALA A 235 7.11 -18.06 5.32
C ALA A 235 6.82 -18.91 6.57
N ILE A 236 6.27 -18.31 7.63
CA ILE A 236 5.85 -19.04 8.81
C ILE A 236 4.67 -19.98 8.48
N LEU A 237 3.73 -19.56 7.63
CA LEU A 237 2.61 -20.40 7.21
C LEU A 237 3.06 -21.58 6.34
N HIS A 238 4.04 -21.39 5.44
CA HIS A 238 4.69 -22.50 4.75
C HIS A 238 5.27 -23.51 5.76
N PHE A 239 5.98 -23.03 6.79
CA PHE A 239 6.52 -23.89 7.83
C PHE A 239 5.42 -24.64 8.59
N VAL A 240 4.33 -23.97 8.98
CA VAL A 240 3.15 -24.59 9.63
C VAL A 240 2.52 -25.67 8.74
N LEU A 241 2.57 -25.49 7.42
CA LEU A 241 2.07 -26.45 6.43
C LEU A 241 3.06 -27.58 6.10
N GLY A 242 4.23 -27.63 6.76
CA GLY A 242 5.26 -28.63 6.50
C GLY A 242 6.00 -28.43 5.17
N GLN A 243 6.01 -27.20 4.66
CA GLN A 243 6.66 -26.81 3.41
C GLN A 243 7.97 -26.07 3.70
N TYR A 244 8.83 -25.94 2.68
CA TYR A 244 10.01 -25.09 2.79
C TYR A 244 9.58 -23.63 2.97
N PRO A 245 10.06 -22.89 4.00
CA PRO A 245 9.51 -21.57 4.34
C PRO A 245 9.67 -20.50 3.26
N VAL A 246 10.70 -20.57 2.42
CA VAL A 246 11.00 -19.54 1.43
C VAL A 246 11.14 -20.19 0.05
N PRO A 247 10.04 -20.67 -0.54
CA PRO A 247 10.08 -21.49 -1.76
C PRO A 247 10.66 -20.75 -2.97
N ASP A 248 10.51 -19.42 -3.00
CA ASP A 248 10.96 -18.56 -4.09
C ASP A 248 12.09 -17.63 -3.62
N ALA A 249 13.09 -17.44 -4.48
CA ALA A 249 14.18 -16.49 -4.21
C ALA A 249 13.74 -15.02 -4.31
N PHE A 250 12.64 -14.76 -5.01
CA PHE A 250 12.08 -13.43 -5.23
C PHE A 250 10.58 -13.46 -4.97
N LEU A 251 10.07 -12.43 -4.30
CA LEU A 251 8.64 -12.24 -4.15
C LEU A 251 8.05 -11.85 -5.54
N PRO A 252 7.06 -12.58 -6.07
CA PRO A 252 6.47 -12.26 -7.36
C PRO A 252 5.33 -11.22 -7.21
N ILE A 253 4.59 -10.95 -8.29
CA ILE A 253 3.44 -10.02 -8.30
C ILE A 253 2.20 -10.60 -9.01
N ASP A 254 2.20 -11.89 -9.32
CA ASP A 254 1.12 -12.56 -10.07
C ASP A 254 -0.18 -12.70 -9.27
N LYS A 255 -0.09 -12.70 -7.94
CA LYS A 255 -1.21 -12.70 -6.98
C LYS A 255 -1.53 -11.29 -6.45
N ALA A 256 -0.90 -10.24 -6.96
CA ALA A 256 -1.22 -8.88 -6.55
C ALA A 256 -2.71 -8.59 -6.80
N ALA A 257 -3.41 -8.10 -5.77
CA ALA A 257 -4.82 -7.77 -5.85
C ALA A 257 -5.02 -6.62 -6.85
N LYS A 258 -6.04 -6.78 -7.71
CA LYS A 258 -6.40 -5.76 -8.70
C LYS A 258 -7.23 -4.66 -8.01
N PRO A 259 -7.13 -3.39 -8.45
CA PRO A 259 -7.97 -2.30 -7.95
C PRO A 259 -9.49 -2.55 -8.03
N SER A 260 -9.93 -3.44 -8.93
CA SER A 260 -11.33 -3.85 -9.08
C SER A 260 -11.84 -4.70 -7.92
N LEU A 261 -10.97 -5.21 -7.04
CA LEU A 261 -11.37 -5.97 -5.87
C LEU A 261 -12.07 -5.06 -4.84
N LEU A 262 -11.62 -3.80 -4.75
CA LEU A 262 -12.19 -2.77 -3.89
C LEU A 262 -13.58 -2.35 -4.38
N THR A 263 -14.57 -2.36 -3.48
CA THR A 263 -15.98 -2.10 -3.80
C THR A 263 -16.46 -0.71 -3.40
N VAL A 264 -15.54 0.19 -3.05
CA VAL A 264 -15.81 1.58 -2.64
C VAL A 264 -15.01 2.55 -3.46
#